data_AF-A0A484MDW7-F1
#
_entry.id   AF-A0A484MDW7-F1
#
_cell.length_a   1.000
_cell.length_b   1.000
_cell.length_c   1.000
_cell.angle_alpha   90.00
_cell.angle_beta   90.00
_cell.angle_gamma   90.00
#
_symmetry.space_group_name_H-M   'P 1'
#
loop_
_entity.id
_entity.type
_entity.pdbx_description
1 polymer ?
#
loop_
_entity_poly.entity_id
_entity_poly.type
_entity_poly.pdbx_seq_one_letter_code
_entity_poly.pdbx_strand_id
1 'polypeptide(L)'
;MEEDRVLRLREAMAESGSRSDHPILCEFCFGEDNPRITEAPYDYSCKTCERPFRRFRWRPCRDGRYKKTEICKPCCVSGLVCQGCGVELSSLAPDQVRETTLHVATNHDVGSNRNGEI
;
A
#
# COMPACT_ATOMS: atom_id res chain seq x y z
N MET A 1 -2.57 -24.77 -7.37
CA MET A 1 -1.65 -24.23 -6.34
C MET A 1 -1.28 -22.79 -6.64
N GLU A 2 -0.86 -22.46 -7.87
CA GLU A 2 -0.62 -21.07 -8.30
C GLU A 2 -1.92 -20.24 -8.39
N GLU A 3 -3.02 -20.83 -8.87
CA GLU A 3 -4.32 -20.17 -8.97
C GLU A 3 -4.94 -19.82 -7.60
N ASP A 4 -4.72 -20.65 -6.58
CA ASP A 4 -5.17 -20.39 -5.20
C ASP A 4 -4.39 -19.22 -4.56
N ARG A 5 -3.10 -19.09 -4.88
CA ARG A 5 -2.27 -17.94 -4.47
C ARG A 5 -2.75 -16.64 -5.11
N VAL A 6 -3.00 -16.68 -6.42
CA VAL A 6 -3.53 -15.54 -7.19
C VAL A 6 -4.90 -15.12 -6.66
N LEU A 7 -5.76 -16.07 -6.29
CA LEU A 7 -7.07 -15.79 -5.71
C LEU A 7 -6.93 -15.08 -4.35
N ARG A 8 -6.09 -15.59 -3.45
CA ARG A 8 -5.84 -14.95 -2.14
C ARG A 8 -5.22 -13.56 -2.27
N LEU A 9 -4.31 -13.36 -3.21
CA LEU A 9 -3.75 -12.03 -3.50
C LEU A 9 -4.83 -11.06 -3.97
N ARG A 10 -5.74 -11.52 -4.84
CA ARG A 10 -6.87 -10.71 -5.31
C ARG A 10 -7.86 -10.39 -4.19
N GLU A 11 -8.16 -11.35 -3.31
CA GLU A 11 -9.04 -11.15 -2.15
C GLU A 11 -8.43 -10.13 -1.18
N ALA A 12 -7.16 -10.29 -0.80
CA ALA A 12 -6.45 -9.35 0.07
C ALA A 12 -6.41 -7.92 -0.52
N MET A 13 -6.14 -7.81 -1.83
CA MET A 13 -6.13 -6.53 -2.53
C MET A 13 -7.53 -5.93 -2.75
N ALA A 14 -8.58 -6.76 -2.79
CA ALA A 14 -9.97 -6.34 -2.95
C ALA A 14 -10.62 -5.93 -1.63
N GLU A 15 -10.25 -6.55 -0.50
CA GLU A 15 -10.67 -6.11 0.84
C GLU A 15 -10.11 -4.72 1.18
N SER A 16 -8.92 -4.39 0.67
CA SER A 16 -8.40 -3.02 0.73
C SER A 16 -9.03 -2.07 -0.31
N GLY A 17 -10.04 -2.53 -1.05
CA GLY A 17 -10.59 -1.90 -2.26
C GLY A 17 -11.53 -0.71 -2.07
N SER A 18 -11.95 -0.35 -0.85
CA SER A 18 -12.98 0.69 -0.70
C SER A 18 -12.48 2.10 -0.40
N ARG A 19 -11.27 2.30 0.13
CA ARG A 19 -10.78 3.66 0.45
C ARG A 19 -9.34 3.76 0.97
N SER A 20 -8.44 2.82 0.71
CA SER A 20 -7.08 2.87 1.28
C SER A 20 -6.42 4.24 1.08
N ASP A 21 -6.01 4.86 2.19
CA ASP A 21 -5.20 6.08 2.21
C ASP A 21 -3.72 5.80 1.86
N HIS A 22 -3.42 4.63 1.28
CA HIS A 22 -2.06 4.20 0.96
C HIS A 22 -1.96 3.46 -0.39
N PRO A 23 -0.80 3.55 -1.06
CA PRO A 23 -0.52 2.81 -2.29
C PRO A 23 -0.23 1.32 -2.00
N ILE A 24 -0.34 0.49 -3.04
CA ILE A 24 0.10 -0.92 -3.04
C ILE A 24 1.46 -0.99 -3.75
N LEU A 25 2.54 -1.28 -3.01
CA LEU A 25 3.91 -1.21 -3.51
C LEU A 25 4.66 -2.52 -3.24
N CYS A 26 5.60 -2.88 -4.12
CA CYS A 26 6.59 -3.92 -3.81
C CYS A 26 7.61 -3.42 -2.78
N GLU A 27 8.33 -4.35 -2.15
CA GLU A 27 9.38 -4.08 -1.15
C GLU A 27 10.43 -3.06 -1.66
N PHE A 28 10.86 -3.16 -2.91
CA PHE A 28 11.82 -2.25 -3.53
C PHE A 28 11.27 -0.84 -3.79
N CYS A 29 9.95 -0.73 -3.97
CA CYS A 29 9.29 0.56 -4.13
C CYS A 29 9.05 1.22 -2.79
N PHE A 30 8.68 0.46 -1.77
CA PHE A 30 8.48 0.96 -0.42
C PHE A 30 9.81 1.40 0.22
N GLY A 31 10.85 0.56 0.10
CA GLY A 31 12.14 0.76 0.74
C GLY A 31 12.21 0.14 2.14
N GLU A 32 13.36 0.30 2.79
CA GLU A 32 13.59 -0.17 4.16
C GLU A 32 13.04 0.79 5.22
N ASP A 33 13.05 2.10 4.92
CA ASP A 33 12.46 3.12 5.78
C ASP A 33 10.93 3.03 5.74
N ASN A 34 10.25 3.60 6.76
CA ASN A 34 8.81 3.85 6.71
C ASN A 34 8.57 5.27 6.15
N PRO A 35 8.43 5.46 4.83
CA PRO A 35 8.44 6.78 4.21
C PRO A 35 7.17 7.56 4.56
N ARG A 36 7.31 8.88 4.71
CA ARG A 36 6.15 9.77 4.70
C ARG A 36 5.57 9.80 3.29
N ILE A 37 4.31 9.41 3.16
CA ILE A 37 3.56 9.41 1.90
C ILE A 37 2.74 10.70 1.83
N THR A 38 2.79 11.39 0.69
CA THR A 38 1.92 12.52 0.37
C THR A 38 0.94 12.11 -0.71
N GLU A 39 -0.29 12.54 -0.57
CA GLU A 39 -1.38 12.23 -1.48
C GLU A 39 -1.80 13.48 -2.26
N ALA A 40 -2.10 13.31 -3.54
CA ALA A 40 -2.69 14.34 -4.38
C ALA A 40 -3.92 13.77 -5.13
N PRO A 41 -5.09 14.44 -5.04
CA PRO A 41 -6.32 13.94 -5.66
C PRO A 41 -6.33 14.22 -7.17
N TYR A 42 -6.48 13.16 -7.97
CA TYR A 42 -6.81 13.22 -9.41
C TYR A 42 -5.89 14.08 -10.28
N ASP A 43 -4.63 14.25 -9.89
CA ASP A 43 -3.66 15.11 -10.59
C ASP A 43 -2.79 14.36 -11.61
N TYR A 44 -3.11 13.08 -11.86
CA TYR A 44 -2.37 12.20 -12.74
C TYR A 44 -3.26 11.11 -13.35
N SER A 45 -2.93 10.69 -14.57
CA SER A 45 -3.66 9.66 -15.32
C SER A 45 -2.95 8.31 -15.23
N CYS A 46 -3.72 7.25 -15.02
CA CYS A 46 -3.21 5.87 -14.94
C CYS A 46 -2.54 5.48 -16.26
N LYS A 47 -1.32 4.93 -16.21
CA LYS A 47 -0.62 4.48 -17.44
C LYS A 47 -1.27 3.27 -18.13
N THR A 48 -2.18 2.56 -17.45
CA THR A 48 -2.84 1.36 -17.99
C THR A 48 -4.22 1.65 -18.56
N CYS A 49 -5.04 2.44 -17.85
CA CYS A 49 -6.43 2.69 -18.24
C CYS A 49 -6.72 4.17 -18.53
N GLU A 50 -5.72 5.04 -18.45
CA GLU A 50 -5.77 6.49 -18.74
C GLU A 50 -6.71 7.31 -17.86
N ARG A 51 -7.42 6.67 -16.91
CA ARG A 51 -8.33 7.34 -15.98
C ARG A 51 -7.54 8.15 -14.93
N PRO A 52 -8.01 9.35 -14.57
CA PRO A 52 -7.44 10.11 -13.47
C PRO A 52 -7.61 9.35 -12.16
N PHE A 53 -6.61 9.39 -11.29
CA PHE A 53 -6.63 8.67 -10.02
C PHE A 53 -5.89 9.44 -8.92
N ARG A 54 -6.12 9.05 -7.67
CA ARG A 54 -5.39 9.55 -6.51
C ARG A 54 -3.93 9.12 -6.60
N ARG A 55 -3.02 10.09 -6.70
CA ARG A 55 -1.58 9.86 -6.82
C ARG A 55 -0.92 9.92 -5.45
N PHE A 56 -0.07 8.95 -5.16
CA PHE A 56 0.80 8.96 -3.98
C PHE A 56 2.23 9.29 -4.38
N ARG A 57 2.93 10.06 -3.54
CA ARG A 57 4.34 10.42 -3.68
C ARG A 57 5.07 10.17 -2.37
N TRP A 58 6.24 9.53 -2.42
CA TRP A 58 7.03 9.17 -1.24
C TRP A 58 8.51 9.13 -1.56
N ARG A 59 9.36 9.00 -0.53
CA ARG A 59 10.81 8.88 -0.67
C ARG A 59 11.30 7.60 0.04
N PRO A 60 11.68 6.53 -0.69
CA PRO A 60 11.96 5.21 -0.09
C PRO A 60 13.15 5.15 0.88
N CYS A 61 14.13 6.04 0.69
CA CYS A 61 15.33 6.16 1.54
C CYS A 61 15.58 7.64 1.83
N ARG A 62 16.26 7.97 2.93
CA ARG A 62 16.61 9.37 3.26
C ARG A 62 17.31 10.13 2.13
N ASP A 63 18.22 9.47 1.40
CA ASP A 63 18.97 10.06 0.28
C ASP A 63 18.42 9.64 -1.10
N GLY A 64 17.30 8.92 -1.10
CA GLY A 64 16.67 8.41 -2.32
C GLY A 64 15.91 9.48 -3.10
N ARG A 65 15.62 9.17 -4.38
CA ARG A 65 14.70 10.00 -5.18
C ARG A 65 13.26 9.80 -4.75
N TYR A 66 12.44 10.83 -4.93
CA TYR A 66 11.00 10.70 -4.78
C TYR A 66 10.44 9.75 -5.85
N LYS A 67 9.65 8.78 -5.40
CA LYS A 67 8.83 7.90 -6.23
C LYS A 67 7.38 8.36 -6.21
N LYS A 68 6.60 7.89 -7.18
CA LYS A 68 5.16 8.15 -7.29
C LYS A 68 4.43 6.92 -7.82
N THR A 69 3.12 6.87 -7.60
CA THR A 69 2.26 5.87 -8.24
C THR A 69 2.02 6.23 -9.70
N GLU A 70 2.10 5.23 -10.57
CA GLU A 70 1.95 5.36 -12.02
C GLU A 70 0.67 4.68 -12.53
N ILE A 71 0.08 3.79 -11.73
CA ILE A 71 -1.08 2.97 -12.06
C ILE A 71 -2.18 3.24 -11.02
N CYS A 72 -3.45 3.17 -11.40
CA CYS A 72 -4.55 3.27 -10.44
C CYS A 72 -4.70 1.98 -9.63
N LYS A 73 -5.26 2.08 -8.43
CA LYS A 73 -5.44 0.92 -7.55
C LYS A 73 -6.22 -0.24 -8.22
N PRO A 74 -7.34 -0.01 -8.94
CA PRO A 74 -8.02 -1.08 -9.66
C PRO A 74 -7.14 -1.84 -10.66
N CYS A 75 -6.35 -1.13 -11.48
CA CYS A 75 -5.44 -1.77 -12.44
C CYS A 75 -4.30 -2.54 -11.75
N CYS A 76 -3.81 -2.04 -10.62
CA CYS A 76 -2.85 -2.75 -9.76
C CYS A 76 -3.44 -4.08 -9.25
N VAL A 77 -4.68 -4.08 -8.74
CA VAL A 77 -5.35 -5.30 -8.24
C VAL A 77 -5.65 -6.29 -9.36
N SER A 78 -6.17 -5.82 -10.50
CA SER A 78 -6.49 -6.71 -11.63
C SER A 78 -5.24 -7.34 -12.24
N GLY A 79 -4.15 -6.58 -12.33
CA GLY A 79 -2.88 -7.02 -12.91
C GLY A 79 -1.95 -7.71 -11.92
N LEU A 80 -2.25 -7.71 -10.62
CA LEU A 80 -1.33 -8.09 -9.55
C LEU A 80 0.04 -7.42 -9.71
N VAL A 81 0.06 -6.13 -10.03
CA VAL A 81 1.29 -5.36 -10.28
C VAL A 81 1.49 -4.25 -9.25
N CYS A 82 2.74 -3.87 -8.98
CA CYS A 82 3.09 -2.75 -8.13
C CYS A 82 2.54 -1.43 -8.69
N GLN A 83 1.89 -0.62 -7.86
CA GLN A 83 1.33 0.67 -8.27
C GLN A 83 2.41 1.71 -8.66
N GLY A 84 3.63 1.54 -8.16
CA GLY A 84 4.78 2.43 -8.42
C GLY A 84 5.58 2.05 -9.67
N CYS A 85 6.00 0.80 -9.79
CA CYS A 85 6.87 0.35 -10.89
C CYS A 85 6.16 -0.50 -11.95
N GLY A 86 4.93 -0.96 -11.72
CA GLY A 86 4.19 -1.82 -12.65
C GLY A 86 4.73 -3.26 -12.77
N VAL A 87 5.71 -3.64 -11.94
CA VAL A 87 6.25 -5.01 -11.89
C VAL A 87 5.26 -5.92 -11.17
N GLU A 88 5.12 -7.15 -11.66
CA GLU A 88 4.27 -8.19 -11.08
C GLU A 88 4.66 -8.49 -9.63
N LEU A 89 3.65 -8.56 -8.76
CA LEU A 89 3.76 -8.87 -7.33
C LEU A 89 3.61 -10.38 -7.08
N SER A 90 3.47 -11.20 -8.12
CA SER A 90 3.24 -12.66 -8.01
C SER A 90 4.40 -13.42 -7.37
N SER A 91 5.62 -12.87 -7.40
CA SER A 91 6.77 -13.40 -6.66
C SER A 91 6.74 -13.08 -5.16
N LEU A 92 5.84 -12.21 -4.72
CA LEU A 92 5.69 -11.81 -3.32
C LEU A 92 4.60 -12.66 -2.68
N ALA A 93 4.92 -13.28 -1.54
CA ALA A 93 3.90 -13.91 -0.73
C ALA A 93 2.88 -12.84 -0.24
N PRO A 94 1.62 -13.19 0.08
CA PRO A 94 0.59 -12.21 0.45
C PRO A 94 0.97 -11.27 1.59
N ASP A 95 1.83 -11.70 2.50
CA ASP A 95 2.45 -10.93 3.58
C ASP A 95 3.58 -9.99 3.13
N GLN A 96 4.23 -10.30 2.02
CA GLN A 96 5.30 -9.51 1.40
C GLN A 96 4.75 -8.40 0.49
N VAL A 97 3.47 -8.49 0.12
CA VAL A 97 2.72 -7.35 -0.43
C VAL A 97 2.45 -6.37 0.71
N ARG A 98 3.38 -5.43 0.90
CA ARG A 98 3.23 -4.42 1.96
C ARG A 98 2.19 -3.39 1.55
N GLU A 99 1.03 -3.49 2.17
CA GLU A 99 0.12 -2.37 2.30
C GLU A 99 0.65 -1.40 3.36
N THR A 100 0.80 -0.11 3.03
CA THR A 100 1.22 0.87 4.03
C THR A 100 0.04 1.24 4.92
N THR A 101 -0.34 0.36 5.83
CA THR A 101 -1.23 0.74 6.92
C THR A 101 -0.47 1.74 7.79
N LEU A 102 -0.96 2.98 7.82
CA LEU A 102 -0.43 4.03 8.68
C LEU A 102 -0.41 3.49 10.11
N HIS A 103 0.78 3.42 10.72
CA HIS A 103 0.86 3.41 12.18
C HIS A 103 0.33 4.77 12.65
N VAL A 104 -0.98 4.86 12.83
CA VAL A 104 -1.54 5.82 13.77
C VAL A 104 -0.86 5.48 15.08
N ALA A 105 0.07 6.31 15.51
CA ALA A 105 0.50 6.34 16.89
C ALA A 105 -0.75 6.68 17.70
N THR A 106 -1.52 5.66 18.08
CA THR A 106 -2.37 5.77 19.25
C THR A 106 -1.39 5.87 20.39
N ASN A 107 -1.12 7.10 20.82
CA ASN A 107 -0.76 7.36 22.20
C ASN A 107 -1.97 6.90 23.04
N HIS A 108 -2.10 5.58 23.23
CA HIS A 108 -2.98 5.03 24.23
C HIS A 108 -2.16 4.96 25.50
N ASP A 109 -2.31 6.04 26.27
CA ASP A 109 -1.86 6.20 27.64
C ASP A 109 -2.05 4.88 28.41
N VAL A 110 -0.97 4.34 28.98
CA VAL A 110 -1.02 3.23 29.93
C VAL A 110 -1.54 3.81 31.24
N GLY A 111 -2.86 3.97 31.31
CA GLY A 111 -3.59 4.26 32.54
C GLY A 111 -3.67 3.00 33.39
N SER A 112 -2.73 2.85 34.32
CA SER A 112 -2.81 1.91 35.44
C SER A 112 -4.10 2.14 36.22
N ASN A 113 -4.98 1.13 36.33
CA ASN A 113 -5.88 1.07 37.48
C ASN A 113 -6.16 -0.38 37.88
N ARG A 114 -5.55 -0.79 38.99
CA ARG A 114 -5.87 -2.02 39.72
C ARG A 114 -7.01 -1.71 40.68
N ASN A 115 -8.23 -2.07 40.30
CA ASN A 115 -9.34 -2.25 41.23
C ASN A 115 -9.42 -3.78 41.42
N GLY A 116 -9.26 -4.37 42.61
CA GLY A 116 -9.95 -4.02 43.85
C GLY A 116 -11.31 -4.73 43.85
N GLU A 117 -11.31 -6.06 43.90
CA GLU A 117 -12.51 -6.87 44.12
C GLU A 117 -12.36 -7.72 45.38
N ILE A 118 -13.51 -7.90 46.02
CA ILE A 118 -13.81 -8.24 47.42
C ILE A 118 -13.62 -9.73 47.69
#